data_AF-A0A9N9MLC8-F1
#
_entry.id   AF-A0A9N9MLC8-F1
#
_cell.length_a   1.000
_cell.length_b   1.000
_cell.length_c   1.000
_cell.angle_alpha   90.00
_cell.angle_beta   90.00
_cell.angle_gamma   90.00
#
_symmetry.space_group_name_H-M   'P 1'
#
loop_
_entity.id
_entity.type
_entity.pdbx_description
1 polymer ?
#
loop_
_entity_poly.entity_id
_entity_poly.type
_entity_poly.pdbx_seq_one_letter_code
_entity_poly.pdbx_strand_id
1 'polypeptide(L)'
;MLVVIVIAFCCSFIFFYRKALINGGKMFPYLIEDSKRSSKSPLSLKEKAIEELNHRTTISQVPVLLPNISFLSQNSSSPPGSPPKSPTPKKGFRNSTSRRDSSSFDYKSEAAKKVELIAKNRDERRQRQADEKAQKDMMIHLEQNNPYFEFAQMINEFRSAVEFRPLRENDSVVENQITVCVRKRPLNEKEERRKEVDVMTVNTKNQLIVHEPKQKVDLTKYLENQHFRFDYVFDEGCNNDIVYKFTAKPLVRTIFEGGMATCFAYGQTGSGKTHTMGGEFRGKQQNFKNGIYGLVAIDVFKFLRTPKYAQKNFMVSASFFEIYGKLVFDLLAKKQRLRVLEDGKQQVQVVGLTEKVVCKVDDVIDLIQRGSLERTSGQTSANSNSSRSHAVFQIILRKVGSKHVEGKFSLIDLAGNERGADNNKSNRQTRIEGADINKSLLALKECIRALGRRGAHLPFRGSKLTQVLRDSFIGEKSRTCMIALISPGNYSVDHSLNTLRYADRVKELIANDNPEEFSDDEVMNEDIDESNEIDEDMMRDEEKRMHIASMEWEILESNRDVIESCVHFHNMACELYRASQKNGFDKLDYATNWRNLLADMIDIQKAALLKANEFCNTLEGSL
;
A
#
# COMPACT_ATOMS: atom_id res chain seq x y z
N MET A 1 -42.96 38.51 -14.05
CA MET A 1 -42.35 39.12 -12.84
C MET A 1 -41.38 38.18 -12.12
N LEU A 2 -41.73 36.92 -11.81
CA LEU A 2 -40.81 35.98 -11.13
C LEU A 2 -39.47 35.75 -11.86
N VAL A 3 -39.46 35.65 -13.19
CA VAL A 3 -38.22 35.46 -13.98
C VAL A 3 -37.28 36.65 -13.87
N VAL A 4 -37.81 37.88 -13.78
CA VAL A 4 -37.00 39.10 -13.59
C VAL A 4 -36.46 39.18 -12.16
N ILE A 5 -37.20 38.67 -11.17
CA ILE A 5 -36.77 38.60 -9.77
C ILE A 5 -35.66 37.55 -9.59
N VAL A 6 -35.74 36.40 -10.26
CA VAL A 6 -34.70 35.36 -10.24
C VAL A 6 -33.42 35.82 -10.96
N ILE A 7 -33.55 36.46 -12.11
CA ILE A 7 -32.39 37.05 -12.82
C ILE A 7 -31.77 38.19 -12.00
N ALA A 8 -32.58 39.02 -11.34
CA ALA A 8 -32.08 40.06 -10.43
C ALA A 8 -31.39 39.47 -9.20
N PHE A 9 -31.88 38.35 -8.65
CA PHE A 9 -31.24 37.63 -7.54
C PHE A 9 -29.91 36.99 -7.97
N CYS A 10 -29.85 36.30 -9.12
CA CYS A 10 -28.61 35.72 -9.63
C CYS A 10 -27.56 36.79 -9.97
N CYS A 11 -27.96 37.90 -10.59
CA CYS A 11 -27.06 39.02 -10.87
C CYS A 11 -26.60 39.73 -9.59
N SER A 12 -27.46 39.86 -8.58
CA SER A 12 -27.11 40.45 -7.28
C SER A 12 -26.18 39.55 -6.47
N PHE A 13 -26.35 38.23 -6.55
CA PHE A 13 -25.47 37.25 -5.90
C PHE A 13 -24.07 37.27 -6.50
N ILE A 14 -23.97 37.34 -7.84
CA ILE A 14 -22.69 37.49 -8.56
C ILE A 14 -22.02 38.83 -8.21
N PHE A 15 -22.79 39.92 -8.07
CA PHE A 15 -22.26 41.24 -7.70
C PHE A 15 -21.77 41.29 -6.24
N PHE A 16 -22.51 40.66 -5.31
CA PHE A 16 -22.11 40.54 -3.90
C PHE A 16 -20.86 39.67 -3.73
N TYR A 17 -20.78 38.56 -4.46
CA TYR A 17 -19.62 37.67 -4.46
C TYR A 17 -18.36 38.40 -4.98
N ARG A 18 -18.52 39.21 -6.04
CA ARG A 18 -17.44 40.04 -6.59
C ARG A 18 -17.00 41.15 -5.65
N LYS A 19 -17.92 41.76 -4.89
CA LYS A 19 -17.62 42.82 -3.92
C LYS A 19 -16.98 42.28 -2.63
N ALA A 20 -17.35 41.07 -2.20
CA ALA A 20 -16.71 40.35 -1.10
C ALA A 20 -15.26 39.92 -1.43
N LEU A 21 -15.01 39.54 -2.70
CA LEU A 21 -13.66 39.24 -3.23
C LEU A 21 -12.75 40.47 -3.31
N ILE A 22 -13.31 41.66 -3.52
CA ILE A 22 -12.53 42.92 -3.64
C ILE A 22 -12.20 43.52 -2.26
N ASN A 23 -13.06 43.34 -1.26
CA ASN A 23 -12.90 43.96 0.07
C ASN A 23 -12.28 43.05 1.15
N GLY A 24 -11.66 41.92 0.78
CA GLY A 24 -10.86 41.11 1.71
C GLY A 24 -11.64 40.46 2.86
N GLY A 25 -12.92 40.11 2.65
CA GLY A 25 -13.73 39.43 3.64
C GLY A 25 -13.34 37.96 3.83
N LYS A 26 -12.91 37.59 5.04
CA LYS A 26 -12.62 36.19 5.43
C LYS A 26 -13.92 35.39 5.55
N MET A 27 -14.30 34.65 4.50
CA MET A 27 -15.24 33.53 4.62
C MET A 27 -14.84 32.41 3.65
N PHE A 28 -14.49 31.25 4.22
CA PHE A 28 -14.16 29.95 3.60
C PHE A 28 -12.92 29.91 2.66
N PRO A 29 -11.76 29.38 3.11
CA PRO A 29 -10.51 29.34 2.36
C PRO A 29 -10.35 28.09 1.48
N TYR A 30 -11.41 27.64 0.81
CA TYR A 30 -11.32 26.61 -0.23
C TYR A 30 -11.91 27.21 -1.49
N LEU A 31 -11.17 27.15 -2.60
CA LEU A 31 -11.54 27.59 -3.97
C LEU A 31 -10.96 28.94 -4.46
N ILE A 32 -9.69 29.28 -4.20
CA ILE A 32 -8.95 30.18 -5.10
C ILE A 32 -7.46 29.81 -5.12
N GLU A 33 -7.03 29.08 -6.16
CA GLU A 33 -5.75 29.30 -6.87
C GLU A 33 -5.72 28.35 -8.09
N ASP A 34 -6.20 28.83 -9.23
CA ASP A 34 -5.72 28.44 -10.58
C ASP A 34 -6.52 29.17 -11.67
N SER A 35 -6.28 30.47 -11.86
CA SER A 35 -6.68 31.15 -13.12
C SER A 35 -5.93 32.44 -13.44
N LYS A 36 -4.65 32.55 -13.05
CA LYS A 36 -3.76 33.58 -13.61
C LYS A 36 -2.36 33.04 -13.90
N ARG A 37 -2.22 32.29 -15.00
CA ARG A 37 -0.99 32.21 -15.82
C ARG A 37 -1.26 31.40 -17.10
N SER A 38 -2.03 31.97 -18.02
CA SER A 38 -2.08 31.48 -19.40
C SER A 38 -2.43 32.64 -20.34
N SER A 39 -1.47 33.53 -20.55
CA SER A 39 -1.37 34.35 -21.76
C SER A 39 0.02 34.97 -21.85
N LYS A 40 0.94 34.32 -22.57
CA LYS A 40 2.02 34.96 -23.33
C LYS A 40 2.62 33.94 -24.30
N SER A 41 2.74 34.39 -25.54
CA SER A 41 3.15 33.66 -26.75
C SER A 41 4.61 33.17 -26.72
N PRO A 42 4.98 32.18 -27.56
CA PRO A 42 6.27 31.51 -27.50
C PRO A 42 7.28 32.14 -28.47
N LEU A 43 7.82 33.31 -28.16
CA LEU A 43 8.90 33.95 -28.94
C LEU A 43 9.72 34.90 -28.04
N SER A 44 10.62 34.34 -27.20
CA SER A 44 11.81 35.05 -26.65
C SER A 44 12.76 34.17 -25.79
N LEU A 45 12.79 32.85 -25.98
CA LEU A 45 13.65 31.94 -25.19
C LEU A 45 14.78 31.29 -26.01
N LYS A 46 15.14 31.85 -27.17
CA LYS A 46 16.34 31.47 -27.92
C LYS A 46 17.53 32.41 -27.78
N GLU A 47 17.39 33.52 -27.03
CA GLU A 47 18.47 34.51 -26.85
C GLU A 47 19.02 34.58 -25.42
N LYS A 48 18.60 33.71 -24.51
CA LYS A 48 19.17 33.60 -23.15
C LYS A 48 19.89 32.29 -22.85
N ALA A 49 20.04 31.42 -23.86
CA ALA A 49 20.81 30.18 -23.77
C ALA A 49 22.20 30.27 -24.44
N ILE A 50 22.62 31.46 -24.88
CA ILE A 50 23.88 31.68 -25.61
C ILE A 50 24.94 32.43 -24.78
N GLU A 51 24.62 32.91 -23.57
CA GLU A 51 25.59 33.64 -22.73
C GLU A 51 26.21 32.85 -21.56
N GLU A 52 25.71 31.66 -21.22
CA GLU A 52 26.30 30.82 -20.15
C GLU A 52 27.13 29.62 -20.66
N LEU A 53 27.40 29.55 -21.97
CA LEU A 53 28.22 28.50 -22.57
C LEU A 53 29.63 28.94 -23.03
N ASN A 54 30.05 30.17 -22.73
CA ASN A 54 31.34 30.73 -23.19
C ASN A 54 32.43 30.88 -22.12
N HIS A 55 32.26 30.33 -20.91
CA HIS A 55 33.34 30.21 -19.95
C HIS A 55 33.53 28.78 -19.47
N ARG A 56 34.05 27.93 -20.37
CA ARG A 56 35.11 26.94 -20.09
C ARG A 56 35.30 26.04 -21.31
N THR A 57 36.17 26.44 -22.22
CA THR A 57 36.91 25.49 -23.05
C THR A 57 38.23 26.13 -23.48
N THR A 58 39.34 25.67 -22.90
CA THR A 58 40.59 25.52 -23.64
C THR A 58 41.54 24.56 -22.92
N ILE A 59 41.79 23.42 -23.60
CA ILE A 59 43.08 22.73 -23.77
C ILE A 59 43.64 21.99 -22.53
N SER A 60 44.24 20.81 -22.61
CA SER A 60 44.22 19.62 -23.47
C SER A 60 45.15 18.59 -22.77
N GLN A 61 45.10 17.34 -23.22
CA GLN A 61 46.16 16.33 -23.14
C GLN A 61 46.42 15.58 -21.81
N VAL A 62 46.36 14.26 -21.98
CA VAL A 62 46.79 13.16 -21.10
C VAL A 62 48.32 13.21 -20.97
N PRO A 63 48.91 12.90 -19.79
CA PRO A 63 49.49 11.58 -19.64
C PRO A 63 49.30 10.93 -18.26
N VAL A 64 49.22 9.61 -18.31
CA VAL A 64 49.39 8.61 -17.25
C VAL A 64 50.65 8.90 -16.42
N LEU A 65 50.53 9.05 -15.10
CA LEU A 65 51.65 8.94 -14.15
C LEU A 65 51.16 8.43 -12.78
N LEU A 66 51.79 7.36 -12.31
CA LEU A 66 51.71 6.77 -10.97
C LEU A 66 52.01 7.81 -9.87
N PRO A 67 51.38 7.78 -8.68
CA PRO A 67 51.89 8.53 -7.55
C PRO A 67 52.87 7.69 -6.74
N ASN A 68 54.14 8.07 -6.84
CA ASN A 68 55.15 7.83 -5.81
C ASN A 68 54.73 8.53 -4.50
N ILE A 69 54.80 7.79 -3.41
CA ILE A 69 54.60 8.30 -2.04
C ILE A 69 55.86 9.06 -1.64
N SER A 70 55.72 10.37 -1.39
CA SER A 70 56.70 11.15 -0.63
C SER A 70 56.01 11.82 0.55
N PHE A 71 56.35 11.34 1.74
CA PHE A 71 56.02 11.95 3.03
C PHE A 71 56.53 13.39 3.10
N LEU A 72 55.64 14.34 3.39
CA LEU A 72 56.02 15.65 3.92
C LEU A 72 55.16 15.95 5.15
N SER A 73 55.84 15.86 6.28
CA SER A 73 55.46 16.35 7.59
C SER A 73 55.11 17.84 7.54
N GLN A 74 53.93 18.22 8.02
CA GLN A 74 53.71 19.54 8.60
C GLN A 74 52.93 19.43 9.92
N ASN A 75 53.56 20.02 10.93
CA ASN A 75 53.08 20.23 12.29
C ASN A 75 51.74 20.97 12.33
N SER A 76 50.81 20.51 13.16
CA SER A 76 49.94 21.42 13.92
C SER A 76 49.65 20.85 15.30
N SER A 77 49.94 21.68 16.30
CA SER A 77 49.93 21.41 17.73
C SER A 77 48.61 21.86 18.36
N SER A 78 47.98 20.99 19.16
CA SER A 78 46.98 21.34 20.19
C SER A 78 47.14 20.39 21.40
N PRO A 79 46.90 20.85 22.64
CA PRO A 79 47.47 20.22 23.85
C PRO A 79 46.54 19.15 24.45
N PRO A 80 47.06 18.09 25.12
CA PRO A 80 46.24 17.22 25.93
C PRO A 80 46.21 17.68 27.40
N GLY A 81 45.03 17.56 27.99
CA GLY A 81 44.75 17.83 29.39
C GLY A 81 45.42 16.88 30.38
N SER A 82 45.51 17.38 31.61
CA SER A 82 46.12 16.82 32.82
C SER A 82 45.66 15.40 33.23
N PRO A 83 46.57 14.56 33.79
CA PRO A 83 46.20 13.33 34.49
C PRO A 83 45.98 13.54 36.01
N PRO A 84 45.25 12.65 36.71
CA PRO A 84 44.91 12.81 38.12
C PRO A 84 46.02 12.36 39.09
N LYS A 85 45.93 12.88 40.33
CA LYS A 85 46.92 12.83 41.43
C LYS A 85 47.00 11.49 42.18
N SER A 86 48.25 11.17 42.59
CA SER A 86 48.71 10.62 43.91
C SER A 86 48.46 9.13 44.24
N PRO A 87 49.24 8.48 45.16
CA PRO A 87 50.07 9.07 46.22
C PRO A 87 51.51 8.52 46.40
N THR A 88 52.25 9.29 47.20
CA THR A 88 53.64 9.13 47.68
C THR A 88 53.88 7.86 48.52
N PRO A 89 55.16 7.45 48.65
CA PRO A 89 55.71 7.40 50.00
C PRO A 89 57.13 7.98 50.16
N LYS A 90 57.36 8.45 51.39
CA LYS A 90 58.56 9.09 51.96
C LYS A 90 59.83 8.23 51.85
N LYS A 91 60.98 8.86 51.60
CA LYS A 91 62.28 8.44 52.17
C LYS A 91 63.14 9.67 52.53
N GLY A 92 63.74 9.60 53.72
CA GLY A 92 64.63 10.61 54.27
C GLY A 92 66.11 10.41 53.93
N PHE A 93 66.86 11.45 54.28
CA PHE A 93 68.28 11.51 54.67
C PHE A 93 69.40 10.98 53.75
N ARG A 94 70.13 11.98 53.22
CA ARG A 94 71.60 12.23 53.23
C ARG A 94 72.61 11.28 52.53
N ASN A 95 73.42 11.97 51.72
CA ASN A 95 74.86 11.85 51.47
C ASN A 95 75.38 10.66 50.63
N SER A 96 75.88 10.95 49.42
CA SER A 96 77.31 11.22 49.17
C SER A 96 77.65 11.05 47.69
N THR A 97 78.53 11.93 47.24
CA THR A 97 79.19 11.97 45.94
C THR A 97 80.07 10.74 45.68
N SER A 98 79.89 10.07 44.54
CA SER A 98 81.04 9.62 43.74
C SER A 98 80.61 9.37 42.28
N ARG A 99 81.31 10.03 41.36
CA ARG A 99 81.28 9.73 39.93
C ARG A 99 81.94 8.37 39.73
N ARG A 100 81.22 7.44 39.10
CA ARG A 100 81.82 6.30 38.40
C ARG A 100 81.12 6.15 37.06
N ASP A 101 81.87 6.44 36.01
CA ASP A 101 81.58 5.95 34.67
C ASP A 101 81.50 4.43 34.73
N SER A 102 80.32 3.90 34.43
CA SER A 102 80.16 2.52 34.03
C SER A 102 79.01 2.46 33.04
N SER A 103 79.31 1.95 31.85
CA SER A 103 78.36 1.63 30.80
C SER A 103 77.29 0.69 31.36
N SER A 104 76.16 1.27 31.77
CA SER A 104 74.96 0.55 32.17
C SER A 104 74.37 -0.10 30.91
N PHE A 105 74.79 -1.33 30.60
CA PHE A 105 73.97 -2.22 29.80
C PHE A 105 72.66 -2.38 30.57
N ASP A 106 71.59 -1.82 29.98
CA ASP A 106 70.24 -1.78 30.52
C ASP A 106 69.67 -3.22 30.57
N TYR A 107 70.09 -3.99 31.57
CA TYR A 107 69.64 -5.36 31.79
C TYR A 107 68.25 -5.30 32.42
N LYS A 108 67.26 -4.91 31.60
CA LYS A 108 65.85 -5.03 31.96
C LYS A 108 65.60 -6.46 32.39
N SER A 109 65.03 -6.64 33.58
CA SER A 109 64.68 -7.96 34.11
C SER A 109 63.77 -8.69 33.11
N GLU A 110 63.81 -10.02 33.11
CA GLU A 110 62.87 -10.87 32.35
C GLU A 110 61.41 -10.42 32.50
N ALA A 111 61.03 -10.01 33.71
CA ALA A 111 59.71 -9.46 34.00
C ALA A 111 59.48 -8.10 33.32
N ALA A 112 60.44 -7.18 33.36
CA ALA A 112 60.35 -5.88 32.68
C ALA A 112 60.25 -6.04 31.15
N LYS A 113 61.00 -6.97 30.55
CA LYS A 113 60.91 -7.30 29.12
C LYS A 113 59.54 -7.87 28.73
N LYS A 114 58.95 -8.72 29.58
CA LYS A 114 57.59 -9.25 29.36
C LYS A 114 56.52 -8.17 29.46
N VAL A 115 56.64 -7.24 30.40
CA VAL A 115 55.72 -6.09 30.52
C VAL A 115 55.81 -5.18 29.28
N GLU A 116 57.03 -4.93 28.79
CA GLU A 116 57.26 -4.13 27.58
C GLU A 116 56.73 -4.82 26.31
N LEU A 117 56.87 -6.15 26.21
CA LEU A 117 56.26 -6.94 25.13
C LEU A 117 54.72 -6.90 25.18
N ILE A 118 54.12 -6.96 26.37
CA ILE A 118 52.67 -6.82 26.54
C ILE A 118 52.21 -5.41 26.15
N ALA A 119 52.98 -4.37 26.49
CA ALA A 119 52.70 -3.00 26.07
C ALA A 119 52.78 -2.86 24.54
N LYS A 120 53.84 -3.38 23.92
CA LYS A 120 54.00 -3.39 22.46
C LYS A 120 52.86 -4.12 21.75
N ASN A 121 52.46 -5.30 22.25
CA ASN A 121 51.33 -6.05 21.68
C ASN A 121 49.99 -5.30 21.84
N ARG A 122 49.81 -4.54 22.92
CA ARG A 122 48.63 -3.68 23.10
C ARG A 122 48.63 -2.52 22.11
N ASP A 123 49.79 -1.91 21.88
CA ASP A 123 49.93 -0.80 20.94
C ASP A 123 49.76 -1.26 19.48
N GLU A 124 50.33 -2.41 19.10
CA GLU A 124 50.10 -3.04 17.79
C GLU A 124 48.63 -3.42 17.58
N ARG A 125 47.92 -3.86 18.63
CA ARG A 125 46.47 -4.14 18.56
C ARG A 125 45.66 -2.86 18.39
N ARG A 126 46.03 -1.78 19.09
CA ARG A 126 45.39 -0.45 18.92
C ARG A 126 45.63 0.10 17.53
N GLN A 127 46.84 -0.06 16.99
CA GLN A 127 47.18 0.42 15.66
C GLN A 127 46.41 -0.34 14.58
N ARG A 128 46.33 -1.68 14.67
CA ARG A 128 45.45 -2.47 13.77
C ARG A 128 43.99 -2.03 13.83
N GLN A 129 43.45 -1.79 15.02
CA GLN A 129 42.07 -1.30 15.17
C GLN A 129 41.87 0.11 14.61
N ALA A 130 42.88 0.97 14.73
CA ALA A 130 42.85 2.32 14.16
C ALA A 130 42.92 2.28 12.62
N ASP A 131 43.76 1.41 12.06
CA ASP A 131 43.89 1.22 10.61
C ASP A 131 42.61 0.61 10.02
N GLU A 132 42.01 -0.40 10.66
CA GLU A 132 40.70 -0.96 10.27
C GLU A 132 39.59 0.09 10.32
N LYS A 133 39.59 0.94 11.35
CA LYS A 133 38.64 2.05 11.47
C LYS A 133 38.84 3.08 10.36
N ALA A 134 40.09 3.47 10.07
CA ALA A 134 40.40 4.41 8.99
C ALA A 134 40.00 3.87 7.61
N GLN A 135 40.18 2.57 7.37
CA GLN A 135 39.71 1.91 6.15
C GLN A 135 38.18 1.89 6.06
N LYS A 136 37.48 1.60 7.17
CA LYS A 136 36.01 1.70 7.22
C LYS A 136 35.52 3.12 6.95
N ASP A 137 36.13 4.11 7.59
CA ASP A 137 35.79 5.54 7.42
C ASP A 137 36.03 5.98 5.96
N MET A 138 37.09 5.49 5.31
CA MET A 138 37.38 5.74 3.90
C MET A 138 36.36 5.05 2.96
N MET A 139 35.92 3.83 3.26
CA MET A 139 34.84 3.15 2.51
C MET A 139 33.51 3.90 2.63
N ILE A 140 33.14 4.34 3.83
CA ILE A 140 31.95 5.17 4.08
C ILE A 140 32.00 6.45 3.23
N HIS A 141 33.18 7.05 3.08
CA HIS A 141 33.36 8.28 2.31
C HIS A 141 33.32 8.06 0.78
N LEU A 142 33.68 6.86 0.30
CA LEU A 142 33.58 6.46 -1.12
C LEU A 142 32.13 6.12 -1.51
N GLU A 143 31.37 5.49 -0.62
CA GLU A 143 29.95 5.23 -0.78
C GLU A 143 29.07 6.43 -0.35
N GLN A 144 29.18 7.54 -1.09
CA GLN A 144 28.29 8.72 -1.06
C GLN A 144 27.29 8.80 0.11
N ASN A 145 27.68 9.33 1.28
CA ASN A 145 26.79 9.81 2.36
C ASN A 145 25.50 8.98 2.61
N ASN A 146 25.51 7.64 2.50
CA ASN A 146 24.33 6.83 2.77
C ASN A 146 24.31 6.48 4.27
N PRO A 147 23.36 7.03 5.07
CA PRO A 147 23.31 6.77 6.51
C PRO A 147 23.08 5.29 6.85
N TYR A 148 22.60 4.49 5.89
CA TYR A 148 22.33 3.06 6.04
C TYR A 148 23.47 2.14 5.60
N PHE A 149 24.61 2.67 5.14
CA PHE A 149 25.74 1.85 4.68
C PHE A 149 26.26 0.87 5.75
N GLU A 150 26.46 1.35 6.98
CA GLU A 150 26.90 0.49 8.09
C GLU A 150 25.91 -0.65 8.36
N PHE A 151 24.61 -0.39 8.28
CA PHE A 151 23.59 -1.42 8.43
C PHE A 151 23.64 -2.42 7.26
N ALA A 152 23.84 -1.95 6.02
CA ALA A 152 24.00 -2.83 4.87
C ALA A 152 25.21 -3.77 5.03
N GLN A 153 26.32 -3.26 5.56
CA GLN A 153 27.49 -4.09 5.88
C GLN A 153 27.15 -5.17 6.92
N MET A 154 26.51 -4.79 8.03
CA MET A 154 26.08 -5.75 9.06
C MET A 154 25.14 -6.84 8.50
N ILE A 155 24.24 -6.46 7.58
CA ILE A 155 23.32 -7.40 6.91
C ILE A 155 24.10 -8.34 5.99
N ASN A 156 25.07 -7.84 5.22
CA ASN A 156 25.90 -8.67 4.34
C ASN A 156 26.78 -9.65 5.13
N GLU A 157 27.32 -9.22 6.26
CA GLU A 157 28.04 -10.09 7.20
C GLU A 157 27.11 -11.19 7.74
N PHE A 158 25.88 -10.84 8.14
CA PHE A 158 24.87 -11.81 8.56
C PHE A 158 24.53 -12.81 7.44
N ARG A 159 24.25 -12.32 6.23
CA ARG A 159 23.90 -13.16 5.07
C ARG A 159 25.03 -14.12 4.69
N SER A 160 26.28 -13.70 4.82
CA SER A 160 27.45 -14.54 4.52
C SER A 160 27.62 -15.70 5.52
N ALA A 161 27.06 -15.58 6.73
CA ALA A 161 27.14 -16.60 7.77
C ALA A 161 25.98 -17.62 7.73
N VAL A 162 24.99 -17.43 6.85
CA VAL A 162 23.73 -18.21 6.83
C VAL A 162 23.64 -19.07 5.58
N GLU A 163 23.17 -20.32 5.73
CA GLU A 163 22.96 -21.24 4.62
C GLU A 163 21.57 -21.04 3.98
N PHE A 164 21.54 -20.61 2.72
CA PHE A 164 20.30 -20.39 1.98
C PHE A 164 19.72 -21.66 1.37
N ARG A 165 18.47 -21.97 1.74
CA ARG A 165 17.67 -23.06 1.15
C ARG A 165 16.31 -22.54 0.68
N PRO A 166 16.27 -21.70 -0.37
CA PRO A 166 15.04 -21.09 -0.86
C PRO A 166 14.05 -22.12 -1.41
N LEU A 167 12.78 -21.74 -1.48
CA LEU A 167 11.73 -22.55 -2.07
C LEU A 167 12.02 -22.79 -3.55
N ARG A 168 11.95 -24.04 -3.99
CA ARG A 168 12.17 -24.43 -5.39
C ARG A 168 10.89 -24.99 -5.99
N GLU A 169 10.83 -24.99 -7.32
CA GLU A 169 9.69 -25.53 -8.03
C GLU A 169 9.42 -27.00 -7.66
N ASN A 170 10.45 -27.81 -7.41
CA ASN A 170 10.28 -29.24 -7.11
C ASN A 170 9.81 -29.55 -5.68
N ASP A 171 9.64 -28.55 -4.81
CA ASP A 171 9.13 -28.76 -3.46
C ASP A 171 7.68 -29.27 -3.47
N SER A 172 7.35 -30.14 -2.51
CA SER A 172 6.00 -30.67 -2.32
C SER A 172 5.06 -29.61 -1.76
N VAL A 173 3.83 -29.59 -2.26
CA VAL A 173 2.76 -28.72 -1.74
C VAL A 173 1.99 -29.44 -0.64
N VAL A 174 1.97 -28.84 0.54
CA VAL A 174 1.14 -29.21 1.70
C VAL A 174 -0.24 -28.55 1.56
N GLU A 175 -1.31 -29.33 1.75
CA GLU A 175 -2.69 -28.85 1.70
C GLU A 175 -3.22 -28.56 3.12
N ASN A 176 -3.37 -27.28 3.46
CA ASN A 176 -3.97 -26.83 4.71
C ASN A 176 -5.35 -26.20 4.47
N GLN A 177 -6.22 -26.15 5.49
CA GLN A 177 -7.49 -25.41 5.39
C GLN A 177 -7.24 -23.91 5.16
N ILE A 178 -6.33 -23.34 5.95
CA ILE A 178 -5.83 -21.98 5.77
C ILE A 178 -4.34 -22.08 5.48
N THR A 179 -3.89 -21.48 4.38
CA THR A 179 -2.47 -21.42 4.01
C THR A 179 -2.00 -19.96 4.06
N VAL A 180 -0.95 -19.67 4.81
CA VAL A 180 -0.39 -18.32 4.95
C VAL A 180 0.99 -18.28 4.31
N CYS A 181 1.10 -17.50 3.25
CA CYS A 181 2.32 -17.33 2.48
C CYS A 181 2.81 -15.89 2.53
N VAL A 182 4.11 -15.69 2.41
CA VAL A 182 4.73 -14.36 2.30
C VAL A 182 5.52 -14.27 1.00
N ARG A 183 5.39 -13.15 0.28
CA ARG A 183 6.16 -12.84 -0.93
C ARG A 183 6.95 -11.56 -0.75
N LYS A 184 8.28 -11.68 -0.79
CA LYS A 184 9.22 -10.55 -0.94
C LYS A 184 9.34 -10.21 -2.42
N ARG A 185 9.10 -8.94 -2.79
CA ARG A 185 9.44 -8.46 -4.15
C ARG A 185 10.90 -8.00 -4.21
N PRO A 186 11.53 -7.93 -5.39
CA PRO A 186 12.81 -7.24 -5.53
C PRO A 186 12.70 -5.74 -5.23
N LEU A 187 13.84 -5.10 -4.93
CA LEU A 187 13.96 -3.65 -4.95
C LEU A 187 13.64 -3.14 -6.36
N ASN A 188 12.89 -2.05 -6.45
CA ASN A 188 12.60 -1.41 -7.73
C ASN A 188 13.66 -0.35 -8.08
N GLU A 189 13.72 0.06 -9.34
CA GLU A 189 14.73 1.02 -9.79
C GLU A 189 14.71 2.37 -9.03
N LYS A 190 13.55 2.80 -8.50
CA LYS A 190 13.47 4.03 -7.71
C LYS A 190 14.14 3.85 -6.35
N GLU A 191 13.98 2.68 -5.74
CA GLU A 191 14.61 2.31 -4.48
C GLU A 191 16.12 2.11 -4.67
N GLU A 192 16.54 1.47 -5.75
CA GLU A 192 17.95 1.33 -6.12
C GLU A 192 18.62 2.69 -6.37
N ARG A 193 17.96 3.59 -7.11
CA ARG A 193 18.47 4.96 -7.32
C ARG A 193 18.57 5.77 -6.02
N ARG A 194 17.72 5.48 -5.05
CA ARG A 194 17.77 6.07 -3.70
C ARG A 194 18.76 5.37 -2.78
N LYS A 195 19.43 4.32 -3.25
CA LYS A 195 20.34 3.48 -2.46
C LYS A 195 19.66 2.92 -1.21
N GLU A 196 18.39 2.53 -1.34
CA GLU A 196 17.69 1.81 -0.29
C GLU A 196 18.36 0.47 -0.03
N VAL A 197 18.39 0.08 1.24
CA VAL A 197 19.02 -1.17 1.67
C VAL A 197 17.93 -2.23 1.79
N ASP A 198 18.18 -3.40 1.21
CA ASP A 198 17.34 -4.58 1.43
C ASP A 198 17.55 -5.13 2.84
N VAL A 199 16.54 -4.96 3.70
CA VAL A 199 16.58 -5.34 5.10
C VAL A 199 15.91 -6.69 5.39
N MET A 200 15.65 -7.49 4.35
CA MET A 200 14.93 -8.76 4.49
C MET A 200 15.70 -9.92 3.90
N THR A 201 15.78 -11.01 4.66
CA THR A 201 16.49 -12.22 4.25
C THR A 201 15.55 -13.41 4.31
N VAL A 202 15.32 -14.04 3.17
CA VAL A 202 14.60 -15.31 3.09
C VAL A 202 15.62 -16.42 3.22
N ASN A 203 15.69 -17.03 4.41
CA ASN A 203 16.70 -18.03 4.72
C ASN A 203 16.33 -19.39 4.11
N THR A 204 15.08 -19.81 4.35
CA THR A 204 14.55 -21.09 3.88
C THR A 204 13.16 -20.91 3.29
N LYS A 205 12.61 -21.96 2.69
CA LYS A 205 11.24 -21.95 2.14
C LYS A 205 10.13 -21.54 3.10
N ASN A 206 10.36 -21.55 4.42
CA ASN A 206 9.36 -21.20 5.43
C ASN A 206 9.83 -20.15 6.44
N GLN A 207 11.07 -19.63 6.34
CA GLN A 207 11.61 -18.65 7.28
C GLN A 207 11.99 -17.34 6.59
N LEU A 208 11.50 -16.25 7.17
CA LEU A 208 11.85 -14.88 6.82
C LEU A 208 12.49 -14.20 8.03
N ILE A 209 13.56 -13.46 7.80
CA ILE A 209 14.23 -12.64 8.81
C ILE A 209 14.14 -11.19 8.37
N VAL A 210 13.66 -10.32 9.26
CA VAL A 210 13.68 -8.87 9.07
C VAL A 210 14.79 -8.29 9.93
N HIS A 211 15.72 -7.57 9.29
CA HIS A 211 16.85 -6.90 9.93
C HIS A 211 16.45 -5.46 10.27
N GLU A 212 15.83 -5.25 11.43
CA GLU A 212 15.40 -3.91 11.83
C GLU A 212 16.62 -3.07 12.26
N PRO A 213 16.93 -1.96 11.56
CA PRO A 213 18.04 -1.10 11.94
C PRO A 213 17.68 -0.31 13.20
N LYS A 214 18.40 -0.55 14.30
CA LYS A 214 18.19 0.16 15.57
C LYS A 214 19.47 0.81 16.07
N GLN A 215 19.28 1.74 17.00
CA GLN A 215 20.35 2.47 17.65
C GLN A 215 20.12 2.45 19.16
N LYS A 216 21.15 2.08 19.92
CA LYS A 216 21.15 2.13 21.38
C LYS A 216 21.24 3.58 21.87
N VAL A 217 21.01 3.78 23.16
CA VAL A 217 21.12 5.10 23.83
C VAL A 217 22.53 5.68 23.71
N ASP A 218 23.55 4.84 23.66
CA ASP A 218 24.96 5.22 23.47
C ASP A 218 25.34 5.49 22.00
N LEU A 219 24.35 5.59 21.11
CA LEU A 219 24.49 5.77 19.67
C LEU A 219 25.06 4.55 18.92
N THR A 220 25.28 3.40 19.58
CA THR A 220 25.72 2.17 18.91
C THR A 220 24.61 1.62 18.02
N LYS A 221 24.89 1.50 16.72
CA LYS A 221 23.99 0.86 15.75
C LYS A 221 24.02 -0.66 15.90
N TYR A 222 22.86 -1.29 15.81
CA TYR A 222 22.73 -2.74 15.82
C TYR A 222 21.54 -3.18 14.98
N LEU A 223 21.53 -4.46 14.57
CA LEU A 223 20.40 -5.07 13.90
C LEU A 223 19.58 -5.86 14.90
N GLU A 224 18.28 -5.59 14.97
CA GLU A 224 17.33 -6.47 15.64
C GLU A 224 16.74 -7.43 14.62
N ASN A 225 17.16 -8.70 14.70
CA ASN A 225 16.72 -9.74 13.78
C ASN A 225 15.39 -10.31 14.28
N GLN A 226 14.29 -9.94 13.62
CA GLN A 226 12.97 -10.51 13.87
C GLN A 226 12.75 -11.71 12.96
N HIS A 227 12.53 -12.88 13.55
CA HIS A 227 12.30 -14.13 12.84
C HIS A 227 10.81 -14.41 12.69
N PHE A 228 10.38 -14.70 11.46
CA PHE A 228 9.00 -15.09 11.16
C PHE A 228 8.97 -16.43 10.42
N ARG A 229 7.95 -17.25 10.69
CA ARG A 229 7.79 -18.57 10.07
C ARG A 229 6.41 -18.73 9.44
N PHE A 230 6.37 -18.90 8.12
CA PHE A 230 5.13 -19.07 7.34
C PHE A 230 5.01 -20.47 6.74
N ASP A 231 3.94 -20.76 6.00
CA ASP A 231 3.83 -22.03 5.29
C ASP A 231 4.78 -22.04 4.10
N TYR A 232 4.78 -20.94 3.35
CA TYR A 232 5.72 -20.66 2.26
C TYR A 232 6.21 -19.21 2.31
N VAL A 233 7.50 -19.02 2.07
CA VAL A 233 8.14 -17.71 1.92
C VAL A 233 8.80 -17.68 0.54
N PHE A 234 8.32 -16.79 -0.31
CA PHE A 234 8.84 -16.54 -1.66
C PHE A 234 9.85 -15.39 -1.60
N ASP A 235 11.05 -15.66 -2.11
CA ASP A 235 12.10 -14.66 -2.28
C ASP A 235 11.88 -13.79 -3.53
N GLU A 236 12.77 -12.83 -3.74
CA GLU A 236 12.76 -11.93 -4.89
C GLU A 236 12.95 -12.63 -6.25
N GLY A 237 13.46 -13.87 -6.26
CA GLY A 237 13.64 -14.68 -7.47
C GLY A 237 12.37 -15.42 -7.90
N CYS A 238 11.36 -15.49 -7.04
CA CYS A 238 10.13 -16.23 -7.32
C CYS A 238 9.18 -15.46 -8.27
N ASN A 239 8.92 -16.07 -9.44
CA ASN A 239 7.93 -15.58 -10.40
C ASN A 239 6.48 -15.92 -9.98
N ASN A 240 5.50 -15.40 -10.73
CA ASN A 240 4.08 -15.63 -10.43
C ASN A 240 3.67 -17.11 -10.58
N ASP A 241 4.31 -17.89 -11.45
CA ASP A 241 4.01 -19.31 -11.65
C ASP A 241 4.35 -20.15 -10.40
N ILE A 242 5.52 -19.91 -9.81
CA ILE A 242 5.93 -20.54 -8.55
C ILE A 242 4.97 -20.12 -7.43
N VAL A 243 4.67 -18.82 -7.31
CA VAL A 243 3.72 -18.34 -6.29
C VAL A 243 2.36 -19.03 -6.46
N TYR A 244 1.84 -19.09 -7.69
CA TYR A 244 0.57 -19.75 -8.01
C TYR A 244 0.56 -21.23 -7.61
N LYS A 245 1.64 -21.96 -7.92
CA LYS A 245 1.77 -23.40 -7.63
C LYS A 245 1.55 -23.73 -6.14
N PHE A 246 2.10 -22.93 -5.25
CA PHE A 246 2.04 -23.16 -3.80
C PHE A 246 0.87 -22.42 -3.10
N THR A 247 0.11 -21.58 -3.81
CA THR A 247 -0.98 -20.77 -3.23
C THR A 247 -2.35 -21.16 -3.78
N ALA A 248 -2.72 -20.63 -4.95
CA ALA A 248 -4.06 -20.75 -5.51
C ALA A 248 -4.29 -22.04 -6.31
N LYS A 249 -3.24 -22.70 -6.80
CA LYS A 249 -3.38 -23.92 -7.61
C LYS A 249 -4.08 -25.08 -6.87
N PRO A 250 -3.72 -25.43 -5.62
CA PRO A 250 -4.43 -26.49 -4.88
C PRO A 250 -5.91 -26.18 -4.66
N LEU A 251 -6.25 -24.89 -4.52
CA LEU A 251 -7.61 -24.43 -4.30
C LEU A 251 -8.54 -24.61 -5.51
N VAL A 252 -7.98 -24.73 -6.72
CA VAL A 252 -8.77 -25.09 -7.91
C VAL A 252 -9.43 -26.44 -7.72
N ARG A 253 -8.76 -27.42 -7.11
CA ARG A 253 -9.37 -28.73 -6.85
C ARG A 253 -10.59 -28.62 -5.92
N THR A 254 -10.49 -27.77 -4.88
CA THR A 254 -11.55 -27.55 -3.88
C THR A 254 -12.88 -27.19 -4.53
N ILE A 255 -12.88 -26.28 -5.52
CA ILE A 255 -14.14 -25.83 -6.15
C ILE A 255 -14.79 -26.92 -7.01
N PHE A 256 -14.02 -27.85 -7.59
CA PHE A 256 -14.55 -28.97 -8.34
C PHE A 256 -15.08 -30.11 -7.45
N GLU A 257 -14.71 -30.09 -6.17
CA GLU A 257 -15.15 -31.02 -5.13
C GLU A 257 -16.36 -30.51 -4.34
N GLY A 258 -16.96 -29.39 -4.78
CA GLY A 258 -18.14 -28.81 -4.17
C GLY A 258 -17.84 -27.83 -3.04
N GLY A 259 -16.59 -27.34 -2.97
CA GLY A 259 -16.12 -26.44 -1.92
C GLY A 259 -16.07 -24.97 -2.33
N MET A 260 -15.82 -24.12 -1.34
CA MET A 260 -15.54 -22.71 -1.51
C MET A 260 -14.03 -22.48 -1.39
N ALA A 261 -13.46 -21.66 -2.26
CA ALA A 261 -12.05 -21.32 -2.21
C ALA A 261 -11.89 -19.80 -2.17
N THR A 262 -10.97 -19.32 -1.34
CA THR A 262 -10.59 -17.91 -1.34
C THR A 262 -9.09 -17.74 -1.36
N CYS A 263 -8.59 -16.85 -2.21
CA CYS A 263 -7.20 -16.44 -2.19
C CYS A 263 -7.12 -14.93 -2.21
N PHE A 264 -6.49 -14.32 -1.20
CA PHE A 264 -6.38 -12.88 -1.09
C PHE A 264 -4.94 -12.41 -0.96
N ALA A 265 -4.63 -11.31 -1.65
CA ALA A 265 -3.36 -10.61 -1.59
C ALA A 265 -3.46 -9.45 -0.58
N TYR A 266 -2.57 -9.42 0.41
CA TYR A 266 -2.54 -8.45 1.50
C TYR A 266 -1.16 -7.80 1.61
N GLY A 267 -1.08 -6.50 1.90
CA GLY A 267 0.19 -5.79 2.10
C GLY A 267 0.10 -4.33 1.71
N GLN A 268 1.19 -3.59 1.88
CA GLN A 268 1.21 -2.14 1.65
C GLN A 268 1.02 -1.78 0.17
N THR A 269 0.67 -0.55 -0.13
CA THR A 269 0.75 -0.02 -1.49
C THR A 269 2.18 -0.16 -2.04
N GLY A 270 2.30 -0.63 -3.28
CA GLY A 270 3.58 -0.88 -3.93
C GLY A 270 4.28 -2.19 -3.52
N SER A 271 3.70 -3.02 -2.65
CA SER A 271 4.27 -4.35 -2.30
C SER A 271 4.15 -5.41 -3.40
N GLY A 272 3.30 -5.18 -4.42
CA GLY A 272 3.11 -6.10 -5.54
C GLY A 272 1.79 -6.88 -5.56
N LYS A 273 0.76 -6.47 -4.78
CA LYS A 273 -0.55 -7.16 -4.73
C LYS A 273 -1.17 -7.33 -6.12
N THR A 274 -1.39 -6.22 -6.81
CA THR A 274 -1.97 -6.20 -8.16
C THR A 274 -1.06 -6.85 -9.21
N HIS A 275 0.28 -6.79 -9.04
CA HIS A 275 1.23 -7.51 -9.89
C HIS A 275 1.06 -9.03 -9.77
N THR A 276 0.85 -9.52 -8.55
CA THR A 276 0.66 -10.94 -8.26
C THR A 276 -0.69 -11.42 -8.76
N MET A 277 -1.75 -10.67 -8.46
CA MET A 277 -3.13 -11.06 -8.82
C MET A 277 -3.41 -10.86 -10.32
N GLY A 278 -3.13 -9.66 -10.85
CA GLY A 278 -3.46 -9.25 -12.21
C GLY A 278 -2.33 -9.42 -13.23
N GLY A 279 -1.10 -9.74 -12.81
CA GLY A 279 0.04 -9.97 -13.70
C GLY A 279 0.95 -8.76 -13.89
N GLU A 280 2.02 -9.00 -14.65
CA GLU A 280 3.10 -8.04 -14.90
C GLU A 280 2.65 -6.84 -15.74
N PHE A 281 3.19 -5.66 -15.43
CA PHE A 281 3.00 -4.46 -16.24
C PHE A 281 4.15 -4.30 -17.23
N ARG A 282 3.84 -4.23 -18.52
CA ARG A 282 4.75 -3.77 -19.58
C ARG A 282 4.29 -2.40 -20.05
N GLY A 283 4.87 -1.36 -19.45
CA GLY A 283 4.42 0.02 -19.63
C GLY A 283 3.01 0.21 -19.08
N LYS A 284 2.06 0.63 -19.93
CA LYS A 284 0.64 0.78 -19.57
C LYS A 284 -0.19 -0.49 -19.72
N GLN A 285 0.35 -1.53 -20.36
CA GLN A 285 -0.38 -2.78 -20.58
C GLN A 285 -0.03 -3.80 -19.50
N GLN A 286 -1.05 -4.46 -18.97
CA GLN A 286 -0.90 -5.51 -17.98
C GLN A 286 -1.10 -6.88 -18.65
N ASN A 287 -0.18 -7.81 -18.44
CA ASN A 287 -0.26 -9.16 -18.97
C ASN A 287 -1.08 -10.05 -18.04
N PHE A 288 -2.39 -10.09 -18.21
CA PHE A 288 -3.27 -10.88 -17.34
C PHE A 288 -3.03 -12.40 -17.42
N LYS A 289 -2.35 -12.92 -18.46
CA LYS A 289 -2.03 -14.35 -18.60
C LYS A 289 -1.04 -14.84 -17.55
N ASN A 290 -0.17 -13.96 -17.03
CA ASN A 290 0.84 -14.31 -16.02
C ASN A 290 0.44 -13.91 -14.58
N GLY A 291 -0.77 -13.38 -14.38
CA GLY A 291 -1.32 -13.14 -13.05
C GLY A 291 -2.05 -14.36 -12.50
N ILE A 292 -2.24 -14.42 -11.18
CA ILE A 292 -3.01 -15.50 -10.54
C ILE A 292 -4.43 -15.60 -11.13
N TYR A 293 -5.09 -14.50 -11.49
CA TYR A 293 -6.41 -14.55 -12.14
C TYR A 293 -6.39 -15.38 -13.43
N GLY A 294 -5.42 -15.13 -14.31
CA GLY A 294 -5.27 -15.86 -15.57
C GLY A 294 -4.83 -17.30 -15.37
N LEU A 295 -3.88 -17.55 -14.46
CA LEU A 295 -3.38 -18.89 -14.15
C LEU A 295 -4.49 -19.79 -13.57
N VAL A 296 -5.32 -19.26 -12.67
CA VAL A 296 -6.50 -19.98 -12.17
C VAL A 296 -7.46 -20.30 -13.31
N ALA A 297 -7.76 -19.34 -14.19
CA ALA A 297 -8.65 -19.57 -15.32
C ALA A 297 -8.13 -20.70 -16.24
N ILE A 298 -6.82 -20.70 -16.54
CA ILE A 298 -6.16 -21.75 -17.33
C ILE A 298 -6.40 -23.13 -16.69
N ASP A 299 -6.13 -23.28 -15.39
CA ASP A 299 -6.27 -24.57 -14.73
C ASP A 299 -7.74 -24.97 -14.52
N VAL A 300 -8.66 -24.04 -14.28
CA VAL A 300 -10.11 -24.33 -14.26
C VAL A 300 -10.56 -24.97 -15.57
N PHE A 301 -10.22 -24.38 -16.71
CA PHE A 301 -10.58 -24.95 -18.03
C PHE A 301 -9.82 -26.24 -18.37
N LYS A 302 -8.63 -26.46 -17.80
CA LYS A 302 -7.99 -27.79 -17.87
C LYS A 302 -8.78 -28.82 -17.05
N PHE A 303 -9.17 -28.49 -15.83
CA PHE A 303 -9.92 -29.40 -14.95
C PHE A 303 -11.28 -29.80 -15.54
N LEU A 304 -12.00 -28.87 -16.20
CA LEU A 304 -13.26 -29.19 -16.91
C LEU A 304 -13.09 -30.29 -17.96
N ARG A 305 -11.93 -30.35 -18.63
CA ARG A 305 -11.63 -31.33 -19.67
C ARG A 305 -11.15 -32.67 -19.12
N THR A 306 -10.82 -32.74 -17.84
CA THR A 306 -10.40 -33.99 -17.21
C THR A 306 -11.59 -34.97 -17.14
N PRO A 307 -11.41 -36.26 -17.49
CA PRO A 307 -12.51 -37.24 -17.53
C PRO A 307 -13.35 -37.30 -16.24
N LYS A 308 -12.72 -37.11 -15.07
CA LYS A 308 -13.37 -37.06 -13.75
C LYS A 308 -14.47 -35.98 -13.65
N TYR A 309 -14.27 -34.83 -14.29
CA TYR A 309 -15.16 -33.67 -14.15
C TYR A 309 -15.97 -33.39 -15.41
N ALA A 310 -15.53 -33.85 -16.58
CA ALA A 310 -16.28 -33.72 -17.83
C ALA A 310 -17.71 -34.31 -17.73
N GLN A 311 -17.86 -35.44 -17.03
CA GLN A 311 -19.16 -36.10 -16.81
C GLN A 311 -20.13 -35.29 -15.93
N LYS A 312 -19.64 -34.30 -15.16
CA LYS A 312 -20.48 -33.48 -14.28
C LYS A 312 -21.18 -32.32 -15.01
N ASN A 313 -20.85 -32.07 -16.27
CA ASN A 313 -21.43 -31.03 -17.13
C ASN A 313 -21.51 -29.65 -16.43
N PHE A 314 -20.36 -29.14 -16.00
CA PHE A 314 -20.26 -27.84 -15.35
C PHE A 314 -20.29 -26.68 -16.35
N MET A 315 -21.00 -25.61 -15.96
CA MET A 315 -20.98 -24.29 -16.56
C MET A 315 -20.14 -23.36 -15.67
N VAL A 316 -19.27 -22.57 -16.30
CA VAL A 316 -18.45 -21.57 -15.61
C VAL A 316 -19.03 -20.19 -15.83
N SER A 317 -19.24 -19.44 -14.75
CA SER A 317 -19.48 -18.00 -14.81
C SER A 317 -18.40 -17.25 -14.04
N ALA A 318 -18.20 -15.98 -14.40
CA ALA A 318 -17.30 -15.07 -13.72
C ALA A 318 -18.00 -13.75 -13.38
N SER A 319 -17.62 -13.16 -12.25
CA SER A 319 -18.06 -11.84 -11.81
C SER A 319 -16.84 -11.02 -11.33
N PHE A 320 -16.93 -9.70 -11.44
CA PHE A 320 -15.85 -8.82 -10.98
C PHE A 320 -16.44 -7.53 -10.40
N PHE A 321 -16.14 -7.24 -9.14
CA PHE A 321 -16.63 -6.06 -8.45
C PHE A 321 -15.56 -5.46 -7.54
N GLU A 322 -15.72 -4.20 -7.19
CA GLU A 322 -14.89 -3.52 -6.21
C GLU A 322 -15.69 -3.09 -4.97
N ILE A 323 -15.04 -3.16 -3.81
CA ILE A 323 -15.53 -2.61 -2.56
C ILE A 323 -14.72 -1.34 -2.29
N TYR A 324 -15.40 -0.21 -2.34
CA TYR A 324 -14.80 1.11 -2.11
C TYR A 324 -15.49 1.77 -0.93
N GLY A 325 -14.74 1.94 0.16
CA GLY A 325 -15.31 2.36 1.43
C GLY A 325 -16.39 1.38 1.91
N LYS A 326 -17.60 1.90 2.11
CA LYS A 326 -18.80 1.12 2.48
C LYS A 326 -19.63 0.64 1.29
N LEU A 327 -19.26 1.02 0.07
CA LEU A 327 -20.04 0.79 -1.14
C LEU A 327 -19.43 -0.35 -1.98
N VAL A 328 -20.29 -1.01 -2.75
CA VAL A 328 -19.89 -2.09 -3.66
C VAL A 328 -20.30 -1.71 -5.08
N PHE A 329 -19.40 -1.88 -6.04
CA PHE A 329 -19.59 -1.48 -7.44
C PHE A 329 -19.24 -2.61 -8.40
N ASP A 330 -20.10 -2.86 -9.37
CA ASP A 330 -19.88 -3.87 -10.41
C ASP A 330 -18.90 -3.37 -11.47
N LEU A 331 -17.73 -4.00 -11.59
CA LEU A 331 -16.71 -3.61 -12.58
C LEU A 331 -17.04 -4.10 -14.00
N LEU A 332 -17.99 -5.02 -14.15
CA LEU A 332 -18.47 -5.52 -15.44
C LEU A 332 -19.68 -4.74 -15.97
N ALA A 333 -20.30 -3.91 -15.12
CA ALA A 333 -21.46 -3.07 -15.44
C ALA A 333 -21.20 -1.58 -15.15
N LYS A 334 -20.05 -1.05 -15.59
CA LYS A 334 -19.68 0.38 -15.52
C LYS A 334 -19.84 0.99 -14.11
N LYS A 335 -19.38 0.27 -13.09
CA LYS A 335 -19.49 0.66 -11.67
C LYS A 335 -20.93 0.86 -11.19
N GLN A 336 -21.86 0.04 -11.67
CA GLN A 336 -23.20 0.02 -11.09
C GLN A 336 -23.14 -0.30 -9.59
N ARG A 337 -23.79 0.53 -8.76
CA ARG A 337 -23.84 0.34 -7.31
C ARG A 337 -24.65 -0.91 -6.97
N LEU A 338 -24.06 -1.77 -6.14
CA LEU A 338 -24.64 -3.03 -5.68
C LEU A 338 -25.05 -2.96 -4.21
N ARG A 339 -26.00 -3.81 -3.82
CA ARG A 339 -26.44 -3.98 -2.42
C ARG A 339 -25.97 -5.34 -1.91
N VAL A 340 -25.39 -5.35 -0.71
CA VAL A 340 -24.98 -6.58 -0.02
C VAL A 340 -26.02 -6.88 1.05
N LEU A 341 -26.76 -7.97 0.88
CA LEU A 341 -27.84 -8.43 1.77
C LEU A 341 -27.51 -9.82 2.32
N GLU A 342 -28.13 -10.18 3.43
CA GLU A 342 -28.04 -11.50 4.05
C GLU A 342 -29.42 -12.16 3.97
N ASP A 343 -29.49 -13.42 3.54
CA ASP A 343 -30.75 -14.15 3.47
C ASP A 343 -31.13 -14.83 4.80
N GLY A 344 -32.32 -15.45 4.86
CA GLY A 344 -32.79 -16.15 6.06
C GLY A 344 -31.95 -17.38 6.46
N LYS A 345 -30.99 -17.81 5.62
CA LYS A 345 -30.02 -18.86 5.91
C LYS A 345 -28.64 -18.30 6.28
N GLN A 346 -28.56 -16.99 6.54
CA GLN A 346 -27.33 -16.26 6.83
C GLN A 346 -26.32 -16.26 5.66
N GLN A 347 -26.77 -16.50 4.43
CA GLN A 347 -25.91 -16.44 3.26
C GLN A 347 -25.88 -15.00 2.71
N VAL A 348 -24.67 -14.48 2.52
CA VAL A 348 -24.49 -13.13 1.99
C VAL A 348 -24.60 -13.13 0.47
N GLN A 349 -25.51 -12.32 -0.06
CA GLN A 349 -25.81 -12.17 -1.48
C GLN A 349 -25.52 -10.74 -1.93
N VAL A 350 -24.79 -10.60 -3.04
CA VAL A 350 -24.56 -9.31 -3.69
C VAL A 350 -25.63 -9.11 -4.78
N VAL A 351 -26.67 -8.37 -4.44
CA VAL A 351 -27.84 -8.18 -5.31
C VAL A 351 -27.49 -7.27 -6.47
N GLY A 352 -27.81 -7.75 -7.68
CA GLY A 352 -27.56 -7.06 -8.94
C GLY A 352 -26.16 -7.30 -9.52
N LEU A 353 -25.35 -8.19 -8.93
CA LEU A 353 -24.03 -8.52 -9.45
C LEU A 353 -24.14 -9.23 -10.81
N THR A 354 -23.43 -8.70 -11.80
CA THR A 354 -23.38 -9.27 -13.15
C THR A 354 -22.52 -10.53 -13.16
N GLU A 355 -23.14 -11.68 -13.46
CA GLU A 355 -22.44 -12.93 -13.78
C GLU A 355 -22.38 -13.11 -15.31
N LYS A 356 -21.18 -13.29 -15.87
CA LYS A 356 -20.98 -13.60 -17.29
C LYS A 356 -20.53 -15.05 -17.45
N VAL A 357 -21.25 -15.81 -18.28
CA VAL A 357 -20.85 -17.18 -18.65
C VAL A 357 -19.61 -17.11 -19.54
N VAL A 358 -18.64 -17.97 -19.28
CA VAL A 358 -17.35 -18.03 -19.99
C VAL A 358 -17.10 -19.44 -20.48
N CYS A 359 -16.61 -19.57 -21.72
CA CYS A 359 -16.43 -20.86 -22.39
C CYS A 359 -14.95 -21.18 -22.66
N LYS A 360 -14.09 -20.17 -22.66
CA LYS A 360 -12.64 -20.32 -22.83
C LYS A 360 -11.87 -19.36 -21.93
N VAL A 361 -10.57 -19.64 -21.79
CA VAL A 361 -9.63 -18.83 -20.98
C VAL A 361 -9.59 -17.37 -21.45
N ASP A 362 -9.59 -17.13 -22.76
CA ASP A 362 -9.53 -15.77 -23.30
C ASP A 362 -10.76 -14.93 -22.91
N ASP A 363 -11.96 -15.54 -22.78
CA ASP A 363 -13.16 -14.82 -22.32
C ASP A 363 -12.98 -14.28 -20.89
N VAL A 364 -12.31 -15.06 -20.04
CA VAL A 364 -12.01 -14.68 -18.66
C VAL A 364 -11.00 -13.54 -18.63
N ILE A 365 -9.96 -13.63 -19.46
CA ILE A 365 -8.94 -12.58 -19.60
C ILE A 365 -9.58 -11.27 -20.06
N ASP A 366 -10.49 -11.33 -21.04
CA ASP A 366 -11.21 -10.15 -21.54
C ASP A 366 -12.09 -9.51 -20.46
N LEU A 367 -12.71 -10.31 -19.58
CA LEU A 367 -13.45 -9.80 -18.41
C LEU A 367 -12.53 -9.12 -17.40
N ILE A 368 -11.38 -9.73 -17.08
CA ILE A 368 -10.40 -9.17 -16.16
C ILE A 368 -9.83 -7.85 -16.71
N GLN A 369 -9.52 -7.80 -18.01
CA GLN A 369 -9.03 -6.58 -18.66
C GLN A 369 -10.05 -5.46 -18.59
N ARG A 370 -11.32 -5.74 -18.92
CA ARG A 370 -12.40 -4.74 -18.82
C ARG A 370 -12.61 -4.24 -17.40
N GLY A 371 -12.70 -5.15 -16.42
CA GLY A 371 -12.89 -4.75 -15.03
C GLY A 371 -11.68 -4.02 -14.45
N SER A 372 -10.45 -4.37 -14.85
CA SER A 372 -9.23 -3.66 -14.45
C SER A 372 -9.17 -2.24 -15.02
N LEU A 373 -9.61 -2.06 -16.28
CA LEU A 373 -9.73 -0.74 -16.90
C LEU A 373 -10.77 0.12 -16.17
N GLU A 374 -11.93 -0.45 -15.85
CA GLU A 374 -12.99 0.24 -15.11
C GLU A 374 -12.55 0.59 -13.68
N ARG A 375 -11.78 -0.29 -13.02
CA ARG A 375 -11.17 0.03 -11.71
C ARG A 375 -10.22 1.23 -11.81
N THR A 376 -9.56 1.42 -12.94
CA THR A 376 -8.52 2.45 -13.17
C THR A 376 -9.09 3.77 -13.72
N SER A 377 -10.27 3.78 -14.35
CA SER A 377 -10.88 4.95 -15.02
C SER A 377 -11.18 6.14 -14.08
N GLY A 378 -11.27 5.91 -12.77
CA GLY A 378 -11.48 6.95 -11.74
C GLY A 378 -10.22 7.65 -11.23
N GLN A 379 -9.06 7.50 -11.90
CA GLN A 379 -7.79 8.08 -11.44
C GLN A 379 -7.70 9.59 -11.68
N THR A 380 -7.72 10.39 -10.61
CA THR A 380 -7.08 11.71 -10.60
C THR A 380 -5.57 11.53 -10.36
N SER A 381 -4.74 12.46 -10.85
CA SER A 381 -3.27 12.40 -10.81
C SER A 381 -2.64 12.18 -9.41
N ALA A 382 -3.42 12.37 -8.33
CA ALA A 382 -3.03 12.13 -6.94
C ALA A 382 -3.43 10.75 -6.38
N ASN A 383 -4.24 9.97 -7.11
CA ASN A 383 -4.95 8.81 -6.58
C ASN A 383 -4.80 7.57 -7.46
N SER A 384 -3.85 6.69 -7.14
CA SER A 384 -3.86 5.30 -7.63
C SER A 384 -5.09 4.58 -7.06
N ASN A 385 -6.17 4.44 -7.83
CA ASN A 385 -7.42 3.86 -7.31
C ASN A 385 -7.26 2.39 -6.85
N SER A 386 -6.29 1.66 -7.41
CA SER A 386 -6.00 0.26 -7.04
C SER A 386 -5.55 0.07 -5.58
N SER A 387 -5.02 1.12 -4.93
CA SER A 387 -4.63 1.04 -3.52
C SER A 387 -5.77 1.34 -2.54
N ARG A 388 -6.93 1.80 -3.04
CA ARG A 388 -8.03 2.31 -2.20
C ARG A 388 -9.34 1.53 -2.29
N SER A 389 -9.49 0.65 -3.29
CA SER A 389 -10.59 -0.31 -3.37
C SER A 389 -10.10 -1.74 -3.24
N HIS A 390 -10.89 -2.60 -2.60
CA HIS A 390 -10.69 -4.05 -2.65
C HIS A 390 -11.35 -4.58 -3.91
N ALA A 391 -10.60 -5.30 -4.75
CA ALA A 391 -11.17 -5.92 -5.95
C ALA A 391 -11.42 -7.40 -5.69
N VAL A 392 -12.62 -7.88 -6.04
CA VAL A 392 -13.05 -9.27 -5.85
C VAL A 392 -13.45 -9.85 -7.20
N PHE A 393 -12.63 -10.76 -7.70
CA PHE A 393 -12.89 -11.53 -8.91
C PHE A 393 -13.36 -12.92 -8.53
N GLN A 394 -14.51 -13.37 -9.03
CA GLN A 394 -15.06 -14.69 -8.69
C GLN A 394 -15.17 -15.56 -9.93
N ILE A 395 -14.81 -16.83 -9.77
CA ILE A 395 -15.10 -17.91 -10.73
C ILE A 395 -16.09 -18.85 -10.05
N ILE A 396 -17.24 -19.08 -10.69
CA ILE A 396 -18.36 -19.81 -10.13
C ILE A 396 -18.64 -21.01 -11.03
N LEU A 397 -18.73 -22.20 -10.41
CA LEU A 397 -19.10 -23.45 -11.05
C LEU A 397 -20.56 -23.77 -10.71
N ARG A 398 -21.36 -23.99 -11.75
CA ARG A 398 -22.76 -24.45 -11.64
C ARG A 398 -22.94 -25.68 -12.52
N LYS A 399 -23.83 -26.59 -12.17
CA LYS A 399 -24.25 -27.65 -13.11
C LYS A 399 -25.20 -27.04 -14.15
N VAL A 400 -25.07 -27.43 -15.41
CA VAL A 400 -25.99 -26.97 -16.47
C VAL A 400 -27.44 -27.28 -16.06
N GLY A 401 -28.32 -26.27 -16.15
CA GLY A 401 -29.72 -26.38 -15.73
C GLY A 401 -29.98 -26.20 -14.24
N SER A 402 -28.95 -26.07 -13.40
CA SER A 402 -29.10 -25.80 -11.96
C SER A 402 -28.76 -24.36 -11.61
N LYS A 403 -29.57 -23.75 -10.74
CA LYS A 403 -29.25 -22.46 -10.09
C LYS A 403 -28.35 -22.64 -8.86
N HIS A 404 -28.05 -23.87 -8.46
CA HIS A 404 -27.17 -24.14 -7.33
C HIS A 404 -25.70 -23.90 -7.71
N VAL A 405 -24.97 -23.20 -6.84
CA VAL A 405 -23.51 -23.03 -6.96
C VAL A 405 -22.86 -24.29 -6.40
N GLU A 406 -22.16 -25.04 -7.25
CA GLU A 406 -21.41 -26.21 -6.81
C GLU A 406 -20.08 -25.76 -6.17
N GLY A 407 -19.40 -24.79 -6.76
CA GLY A 407 -18.12 -24.29 -6.25
C GLY A 407 -17.91 -22.83 -6.61
N LYS A 408 -17.19 -22.10 -5.75
CA LYS A 408 -16.89 -20.67 -5.93
C LYS A 408 -15.44 -20.40 -5.53
N PHE A 409 -14.66 -19.83 -6.44
CA PHE A 409 -13.32 -19.35 -6.16
C PHE A 409 -13.34 -17.82 -6.15
N SER A 410 -13.13 -17.23 -4.97
CA SER A 410 -12.95 -15.78 -4.81
C SER A 410 -11.47 -15.42 -4.79
N LEU A 411 -11.03 -14.60 -5.74
CA LEU A 411 -9.68 -14.08 -5.87
C LEU A 411 -9.70 -12.58 -5.56
N ILE A 412 -8.97 -12.17 -4.52
CA ILE A 412 -9.14 -10.84 -3.92
C ILE A 412 -7.82 -10.07 -3.93
N ASP A 413 -7.84 -8.86 -4.48
CA ASP A 413 -6.76 -7.88 -4.40
C ASP A 413 -7.17 -6.79 -3.40
N LEU A 414 -6.69 -6.90 -2.17
CA LEU A 414 -7.05 -5.97 -1.10
C LEU A 414 -6.41 -4.60 -1.33
N ALA A 415 -6.99 -3.57 -0.73
CA ALA A 415 -6.42 -2.24 -0.64
C ALA A 415 -5.10 -2.24 0.18
N GLY A 416 -4.34 -1.15 0.09
CA GLY A 416 -3.13 -0.95 0.88
C GLY A 416 -3.41 -0.90 2.38
N ASN A 417 -2.51 -1.46 3.21
CA ASN A 417 -2.60 -1.44 4.67
C ASN A 417 -1.68 -0.39 5.35
N GLU A 418 -1.14 0.56 4.59
CA GLU A 418 -0.33 1.66 5.10
C GLU A 418 -1.11 2.62 6.04
N ARG A 419 -0.38 3.41 6.84
CA ARG A 419 -0.99 4.25 7.88
C ARG A 419 -1.43 5.60 7.29
N GLY A 420 -2.52 6.15 7.82
CA GLY A 420 -2.97 7.50 7.44
C GLY A 420 -1.95 8.61 7.75
N ALA A 421 -1.04 8.37 8.72
CA ALA A 421 0.03 9.29 9.10
C ALA A 421 1.07 9.53 7.98
N ASP A 422 1.19 8.62 7.03
CA ASP A 422 2.12 8.75 5.90
C ASP A 422 1.64 9.79 4.87
N ASN A 423 0.38 10.24 5.01
CA ASN A 423 -0.31 11.14 4.08
C ASN A 423 -0.57 12.53 4.70
N ASN A 424 0.49 13.22 5.16
CA ASN A 424 0.40 14.56 5.78
C ASN A 424 -0.12 15.68 4.86
N LYS A 425 -0.31 15.43 3.54
CA LYS A 425 -0.88 16.37 2.57
C LYS A 425 -2.14 15.83 1.88
N SER A 426 -2.93 15.01 2.57
CA SER A 426 -4.14 14.42 1.99
C SER A 426 -5.38 15.30 2.17
N ASN A 427 -6.21 15.37 1.12
CA ASN A 427 -7.53 16.00 1.19
C ASN A 427 -8.46 15.22 2.14
N ARG A 428 -9.51 15.87 2.67
CA ARG A 428 -10.50 15.25 3.59
C ARG A 428 -11.03 13.92 3.05
N GLN A 429 -11.33 13.87 1.75
CA GLN A 429 -11.82 12.68 1.07
C GLN A 429 -10.84 11.48 1.16
N THR A 430 -9.55 11.72 0.90
CA THR A 430 -8.51 10.69 1.01
C THR A 430 -8.32 10.18 2.44
N ARG A 431 -8.55 11.02 3.45
CA ARG A 431 -8.52 10.58 4.86
C ARG A 431 -9.70 9.68 5.21
N ILE A 432 -10.89 9.99 4.72
CA ILE A 432 -12.09 9.16 4.91
C ILE A 432 -11.90 7.79 4.23
N GLU A 433 -11.40 7.78 2.99
CA GLU A 433 -11.05 6.54 2.28
C GLU A 433 -10.03 5.70 3.05
N GLY A 434 -8.97 6.33 3.55
CA GLY A 434 -7.98 5.66 4.39
C GLY A 434 -8.58 5.08 5.68
N ALA A 435 -9.53 5.77 6.29
CA ALA A 435 -10.23 5.28 7.48
C ALA A 435 -11.10 4.07 7.16
N ASP A 436 -11.85 4.08 6.06
CA ASP A 436 -12.69 2.96 5.66
C ASP A 436 -11.87 1.72 5.26
N ILE A 437 -10.75 1.91 4.55
CA ILE A 437 -9.81 0.83 4.24
C ILE A 437 -9.32 0.18 5.54
N ASN A 438 -8.85 0.99 6.48
CA ASN A 438 -8.38 0.47 7.77
C ASN A 438 -9.50 -0.21 8.58
N LYS A 439 -10.73 0.31 8.54
CA LYS A 439 -11.89 -0.32 9.18
C LYS A 439 -12.16 -1.71 8.59
N SER A 440 -12.15 -1.85 7.27
CA SER A 440 -12.36 -3.14 6.60
C SER A 440 -11.25 -4.16 6.88
N LEU A 441 -9.99 -3.73 6.90
CA LEU A 441 -8.85 -4.59 7.24
C LEU A 441 -8.83 -4.98 8.73
N LEU A 442 -9.23 -4.07 9.61
CA LEU A 442 -9.40 -4.36 11.03
C LEU A 442 -10.55 -5.36 11.26
N ALA A 443 -11.69 -5.18 10.59
CA ALA A 443 -12.78 -6.14 10.66
C ALA A 443 -12.33 -7.54 10.20
N LEU A 444 -11.54 -7.61 9.11
CA LEU A 444 -10.96 -8.88 8.66
C LEU A 444 -10.02 -9.49 9.70
N LYS A 445 -9.19 -8.67 10.35
CA LYS A 445 -8.34 -9.09 11.48
C LYS A 445 -9.16 -9.74 12.60
N GLU A 446 -10.23 -9.08 13.01
CA GLU A 446 -11.07 -9.52 14.11
C GLU A 446 -11.87 -10.78 13.74
N CYS A 447 -12.34 -10.90 12.49
CA CYS A 447 -12.98 -12.12 12.00
C CYS A 447 -12.02 -13.32 12.06
N ILE A 448 -10.79 -13.15 11.59
CA ILE A 448 -9.78 -14.21 11.64
C ILE A 448 -9.44 -14.55 13.10
N ARG A 449 -9.23 -13.56 13.96
CA ARG A 449 -8.97 -13.76 15.40
C ARG A 449 -10.11 -14.51 16.10
N ALA A 450 -11.36 -14.17 15.80
CA ALA A 450 -12.53 -14.82 16.39
C ALA A 450 -12.68 -16.26 15.89
N LEU A 451 -12.31 -16.55 14.64
CA LEU A 451 -12.33 -17.91 14.08
C LEU A 451 -11.41 -18.85 14.87
N GLY A 452 -10.19 -18.41 15.18
CA GLY A 452 -9.25 -19.25 15.94
C GLY A 452 -9.57 -19.41 17.44
N ARG A 453 -10.46 -18.58 18.01
CA ARG A 453 -10.94 -18.73 19.40
C ARG A 453 -12.22 -19.56 19.51
N ARG A 454 -12.77 -20.03 18.38
CA ARG A 454 -14.09 -20.70 18.30
C ARG A 454 -15.18 -19.93 19.04
N GLY A 455 -15.16 -18.60 18.96
CA GLY A 455 -16.19 -17.76 19.59
C GLY A 455 -17.55 -18.03 18.98
N ALA A 456 -18.60 -18.08 19.82
CA ALA A 456 -19.97 -18.37 19.37
C ALA A 456 -20.51 -17.35 18.33
N HIS A 457 -20.04 -16.09 18.40
CA HIS A 457 -20.42 -15.04 17.46
C HIS A 457 -19.19 -14.49 16.70
N LEU A 458 -19.18 -14.69 15.38
CA LEU A 458 -18.11 -14.18 14.50
C LEU A 458 -18.53 -12.82 13.90
N PRO A 459 -17.72 -11.74 14.05
CA PRO A 459 -18.11 -10.37 13.72
C PRO A 459 -18.05 -10.03 12.21
N PHE A 460 -18.60 -10.88 11.34
CA PHE A 460 -18.55 -10.68 9.89
C PHE A 460 -19.29 -9.43 9.41
N ARG A 461 -20.18 -8.86 10.23
CA ARG A 461 -20.90 -7.61 9.92
C ARG A 461 -20.05 -6.34 10.04
N GLY A 462 -18.83 -6.42 10.57
CA GLY A 462 -17.95 -5.26 10.79
C GLY A 462 -17.54 -4.50 9.52
N SER A 463 -17.60 -5.13 8.34
CA SER A 463 -17.35 -4.49 7.05
C SER A 463 -18.04 -5.22 5.89
N LYS A 464 -18.22 -4.55 4.73
CA LYS A 464 -18.72 -5.21 3.52
C LYS A 464 -17.76 -6.29 3.00
N LEU A 465 -16.46 -6.10 3.17
CA LEU A 465 -15.45 -7.11 2.82
C LEU A 465 -15.64 -8.40 3.61
N THR A 466 -15.79 -8.30 4.93
CA THR A 466 -15.99 -9.47 5.80
C THR A 466 -17.35 -10.12 5.61
N GLN A 467 -18.39 -9.35 5.29
CA GLN A 467 -19.70 -9.90 4.91
C GLN A 467 -19.57 -10.76 3.64
N VAL A 468 -18.94 -10.25 2.58
CA VAL A 468 -18.72 -10.99 1.32
C VAL A 468 -17.85 -12.23 1.55
N LEU A 469 -16.90 -12.16 2.47
CA LEU A 469 -15.98 -13.25 2.80
C LEU A 469 -16.53 -14.30 3.78
N ARG A 470 -17.69 -14.07 4.39
CA ARG A 470 -18.27 -14.93 5.43
C ARG A 470 -18.31 -16.41 5.05
N ASP A 471 -18.91 -16.71 3.90
CA ASP A 471 -19.04 -18.09 3.37
C ASP A 471 -17.68 -18.78 3.18
N SER A 472 -16.62 -18.00 2.96
CA SER A 472 -15.28 -18.50 2.70
C SER A 472 -14.50 -18.85 3.97
N PHE A 473 -14.95 -18.39 5.14
CA PHE A 473 -14.32 -18.72 6.42
C PHE A 473 -15.11 -19.74 7.23
N ILE A 474 -16.45 -19.72 7.16
CA ILE A 474 -17.30 -20.61 7.98
C ILE A 474 -17.59 -21.96 7.28
N GLY A 475 -17.52 -22.02 5.94
CA GLY A 475 -17.93 -23.22 5.21
C GLY A 475 -17.10 -24.47 5.55
N GLU A 476 -17.76 -25.58 5.87
CA GLU A 476 -17.11 -26.87 6.18
C GLU A 476 -16.15 -27.35 5.08
N LYS A 477 -16.52 -27.09 3.81
CA LYS A 477 -15.70 -27.37 2.63
C LYS A 477 -15.06 -26.10 2.07
N SER A 478 -14.61 -25.21 2.95
CA SER A 478 -13.91 -23.99 2.55
C SER A 478 -12.40 -24.12 2.77
N ARG A 479 -11.63 -23.61 1.81
CA ARG A 479 -10.18 -23.45 1.93
C ARG A 479 -9.76 -22.03 1.56
N THR A 480 -8.82 -21.48 2.31
CA THR A 480 -8.38 -20.09 2.17
C THR A 480 -6.87 -19.98 2.06
N CYS A 481 -6.37 -19.14 1.17
CA CYS A 481 -4.96 -18.79 1.07
C CYS A 481 -4.78 -17.27 1.24
N MET A 482 -3.87 -16.90 2.14
CA MET A 482 -3.42 -15.54 2.33
C MET A 482 -2.02 -15.39 1.71
N ILE A 483 -1.86 -14.43 0.80
CA ILE A 483 -0.56 -14.03 0.26
C ILE A 483 -0.22 -12.66 0.84
N ALA A 484 0.69 -12.60 1.80
CA ALA A 484 1.20 -11.36 2.37
C ALA A 484 2.39 -10.85 1.54
N LEU A 485 2.29 -9.65 1.00
CA LEU A 485 3.30 -9.05 0.12
C LEU A 485 4.05 -7.95 0.85
N ILE A 486 5.38 -8.02 0.79
CA ILE A 486 6.28 -7.14 1.54
C ILE A 486 7.27 -6.44 0.61
N SER A 487 7.65 -5.22 0.99
CA SER A 487 8.65 -4.40 0.30
C SER A 487 10.00 -4.53 1.02
N PRO A 488 11.10 -4.87 0.34
CA PRO A 488 12.38 -5.15 0.99
C PRO A 488 13.12 -3.91 1.52
N GLY A 489 12.78 -2.71 1.04
CA GLY A 489 13.50 -1.48 1.35
C GLY A 489 13.38 -1.06 2.82
N ASN A 490 14.47 -0.52 3.36
CA ASN A 490 14.59 -0.01 4.72
C ASN A 490 13.54 1.06 5.08
N TYR A 491 13.10 1.90 4.13
CA TYR A 491 12.03 2.89 4.38
C TYR A 491 10.64 2.27 4.55
N SER A 492 10.43 1.05 4.04
CA SER A 492 9.16 0.32 4.11
C SER A 492 9.14 -0.75 5.21
N VAL A 493 10.20 -0.82 6.03
CA VAL A 493 10.36 -1.90 7.03
C VAL A 493 9.21 -1.92 8.03
N ASP A 494 8.75 -0.76 8.50
CA ASP A 494 7.65 -0.66 9.47
C ASP A 494 6.33 -1.18 8.90
N HIS A 495 6.02 -0.84 7.64
CA HIS A 495 4.82 -1.34 6.95
C HIS A 495 4.90 -2.85 6.70
N SER A 496 6.10 -3.34 6.37
CA SER A 496 6.33 -4.77 6.16
C SER A 496 6.24 -5.54 7.47
N LEU A 497 6.79 -5.04 8.58
CA LEU A 497 6.63 -5.62 9.91
C LEU A 497 5.16 -5.69 10.34
N ASN A 498 4.37 -4.64 10.09
CA ASN A 498 2.93 -4.66 10.34
C ASN A 498 2.23 -5.75 9.52
N THR A 499 2.61 -5.91 8.25
CA THR A 499 2.07 -6.95 7.35
C THR A 499 2.44 -8.35 7.84
N LEU A 500 3.69 -8.56 8.24
CA LEU A 500 4.20 -9.83 8.75
C LEU A 500 3.56 -10.23 10.07
N ARG A 501 3.48 -9.31 11.04
CA ARG A 501 2.80 -9.55 12.32
C ARG A 501 1.31 -9.87 12.15
N TYR A 502 0.68 -9.29 11.13
CA TYR A 502 -0.69 -9.65 10.79
C TYR A 502 -0.76 -11.09 10.28
N ALA A 503 0.05 -11.44 9.28
CA ALA A 503 0.10 -12.78 8.71
C ALA A 503 0.46 -13.86 9.75
N ASP A 504 1.38 -13.53 10.65
CA ASP A 504 1.85 -14.43 11.72
C ASP A 504 0.71 -14.78 12.67
N ARG A 505 -0.09 -13.79 13.08
CA ARG A 505 -1.32 -14.02 13.86
C ARG A 505 -2.35 -14.86 13.13
N VAL A 506 -2.50 -14.71 11.81
CA VAL A 506 -3.41 -15.59 11.03
C VAL A 506 -2.94 -17.04 11.12
N LYS A 507 -1.63 -17.27 11.14
CA LYS A 507 -1.04 -18.60 11.19
C LYS A 507 -1.09 -19.25 12.58
N GLU A 508 -0.78 -18.51 13.65
CA GLU A 508 -0.81 -19.04 15.04
C GLU A 508 -2.16 -19.66 15.39
N LEU A 509 -3.24 -19.09 14.86
CA LEU A 509 -4.61 -19.59 15.07
C LEU A 509 -4.85 -21.00 14.51
N ILE A 510 -4.04 -21.44 13.54
CA ILE A 510 -4.13 -22.74 12.89
C ILE A 510 -3.30 -23.80 13.64
N ALA A 511 -2.22 -23.39 14.30
CA ALA A 511 -1.34 -24.31 15.03
C ALA A 511 -2.01 -24.91 16.28
N ASN A 512 -2.98 -24.20 16.85
CA ASN A 512 -3.73 -24.61 18.04
C ASN A 512 -4.91 -25.57 17.73
N ASP A 513 -5.07 -26.01 16.48
CA ASP A 513 -6.06 -27.05 16.11
C ASP A 513 -5.56 -28.49 16.34
N ASN A 514 -4.36 -28.68 16.91
CA ASN A 514 -3.95 -29.98 17.47
C ASN A 514 -4.54 -30.13 18.89
N PRO A 515 -5.40 -31.13 19.14
CA PRO A 515 -6.10 -31.30 20.41
C PRO A 515 -5.22 -32.05 21.43
N GLU A 516 -4.11 -31.44 21.86
CA GLU A 516 -3.43 -31.88 23.08
C GLU A 516 -3.16 -30.68 23.98
N GLU A 517 -3.93 -30.67 25.08
CA GLU A 517 -3.73 -29.93 26.33
C GLU A 517 -3.77 -28.40 26.28
N PHE A 518 -4.98 -27.85 26.47
CA PHE A 518 -5.13 -26.63 27.27
C PHE A 518 -5.90 -26.99 28.54
N SER A 519 -5.22 -26.85 29.68
CA SER A 519 -5.82 -26.86 31.00
C SER A 519 -6.80 -25.70 31.13
N ASP A 520 -7.98 -25.99 31.66
CA ASP A 520 -9.01 -25.02 32.01
C ASP A 520 -8.45 -23.97 32.97
N ASP A 521 -8.26 -22.74 32.47
CA ASP A 521 -8.25 -21.56 33.32
C ASP A 521 -9.64 -20.93 33.23
N GLU A 522 -10.47 -21.23 34.24
CA GLU A 522 -11.72 -20.54 34.52
C GLU A 522 -11.45 -19.04 34.69
N VAL A 523 -11.94 -18.23 33.76
CA VAL A 523 -12.15 -16.80 33.98
C VAL A 523 -13.64 -16.53 33.95
N MET A 524 -14.15 -16.32 35.17
CA MET A 524 -15.45 -15.79 35.59
C MET A 524 -16.25 -15.06 34.49
N ASN A 525 -17.40 -15.64 34.14
CA ASN A 525 -18.50 -14.95 33.48
C ASN A 525 -19.42 -14.37 34.56
N GLU A 526 -19.44 -13.06 34.71
CA GLU A 526 -20.57 -12.31 35.24
C GLU A 526 -20.53 -10.92 34.57
N ASP A 527 -21.71 -10.43 34.17
CA ASP A 527 -22.01 -9.10 33.60
C ASP A 527 -21.85 -8.87 32.09
N ILE A 528 -22.66 -9.56 31.25
CA ILE A 528 -23.05 -9.06 29.92
C ILE A 528 -24.51 -9.42 29.63
N ASP A 529 -25.47 -8.77 30.29
CA ASP A 529 -26.88 -8.84 29.84
C ASP A 529 -27.62 -7.49 29.85
N GLU A 530 -26.96 -6.38 30.21
CA GLU A 530 -27.56 -5.03 30.17
C GLU A 530 -27.11 -4.16 28.98
N SER A 531 -26.29 -4.68 28.06
CA SER A 531 -25.75 -3.90 26.92
C SER A 531 -26.50 -4.04 25.60
N ASN A 532 -27.47 -4.96 25.49
CA ASN A 532 -28.14 -5.27 24.23
C ASN A 532 -29.30 -4.31 23.86
N GLU A 533 -29.89 -3.57 24.81
CA GLU A 533 -30.98 -2.62 24.49
C GLU A 533 -30.47 -1.25 24.01
N ILE A 534 -29.25 -0.87 24.37
CA ILE A 534 -28.66 0.44 23.99
C ILE A 534 -28.15 0.43 22.54
N ASP A 535 -27.80 -0.75 22.00
CA ASP A 535 -27.19 -0.89 20.68
C ASP A 535 -28.19 -0.74 19.51
N GLU A 536 -29.47 -1.08 19.68
CA GLU A 536 -30.46 -0.94 18.58
C GLU A 536 -30.83 0.53 18.28
N ASP A 537 -30.97 1.36 19.31
CA ASP A 537 -31.34 2.77 19.13
C ASP A 537 -30.16 3.61 18.63
N MET A 538 -28.93 3.29 19.08
CA MET A 538 -27.72 3.84 18.46
C MET A 538 -27.59 3.45 16.98
N MET A 539 -27.95 2.22 16.62
CA MET A 539 -27.89 1.75 15.23
C MET A 539 -28.93 2.45 14.34
N ARG A 540 -30.15 2.68 14.84
CA ARG A 540 -31.20 3.45 14.13
C ARG A 540 -30.81 4.91 13.92
N ASP A 541 -30.20 5.55 14.92
CA ASP A 541 -29.73 6.93 14.81
C ASP A 541 -28.53 7.07 13.85
N GLU A 542 -27.65 6.06 13.80
CA GLU A 542 -26.54 6.04 12.85
C GLU A 542 -27.02 5.78 11.41
N GLU A 543 -28.06 4.96 11.21
CA GLU A 543 -28.72 4.78 9.90
C GLU A 543 -29.36 6.09 9.40
N LYS A 544 -30.07 6.83 10.26
CA LYS A 544 -30.63 8.15 9.91
C LYS A 544 -29.53 9.14 9.53
N ARG A 545 -28.44 9.20 10.30
CA ARG A 545 -27.27 10.04 9.97
C ARG A 545 -26.64 9.65 8.63
N MET A 546 -26.55 8.36 8.33
CA MET A 546 -26.04 7.88 7.03
C MET A 546 -26.98 8.21 5.87
N HIS A 547 -28.29 8.15 6.08
CA HIS A 547 -29.27 8.55 5.07
C HIS A 547 -29.16 10.04 4.73
N ILE A 548 -29.10 10.90 5.76
CA ILE A 548 -28.92 12.34 5.60
C ILE A 548 -27.60 12.65 4.89
N ALA A 549 -26.50 12.00 5.27
CA ALA A 549 -25.20 12.19 4.61
C ALA A 549 -25.20 11.75 3.13
N SER A 550 -25.98 10.72 2.78
CA SER A 550 -26.16 10.29 1.38
C SER A 550 -26.90 11.35 0.57
N MET A 551 -28.01 11.89 1.11
CA MET A 551 -28.78 12.93 0.45
C MET A 551 -28.00 14.24 0.34
N GLU A 552 -27.21 14.60 1.36
CA GLU A 552 -26.29 15.74 1.33
C GLU A 552 -25.31 15.62 0.15
N TRP A 553 -24.72 14.43 -0.05
CA TRP A 553 -23.81 14.19 -1.17
C TRP A 553 -24.51 14.32 -2.53
N GLU A 554 -25.72 13.77 -2.67
CA GLU A 554 -26.51 13.86 -3.90
C GLU A 554 -26.88 15.31 -4.27
N ILE A 555 -27.11 16.18 -3.28
CA ILE A 555 -27.31 17.62 -3.50
C ILE A 555 -26.02 18.30 -3.90
N LEU A 556 -24.91 18.00 -3.24
CA LEU A 556 -23.63 18.62 -3.57
C LEU A 556 -23.21 18.29 -5.01
N GLU A 557 -23.48 17.06 -5.47
CA GLU A 557 -23.25 16.67 -6.86
C GLU A 557 -24.25 17.35 -7.81
N SER A 558 -25.53 17.39 -7.46
CA SER A 558 -26.52 18.10 -8.28
C SER A 558 -26.25 19.60 -8.38
N ASN A 559 -25.66 20.22 -7.34
CA ASN A 559 -25.24 21.62 -7.36
C ASN A 559 -24.03 21.83 -8.26
N ARG A 560 -23.08 20.88 -8.28
CA ARG A 560 -21.98 20.86 -9.24
C ARG A 560 -22.52 20.83 -10.66
N ASP A 561 -23.46 19.94 -10.97
CA ASP A 561 -24.09 19.84 -12.29
C ASP A 561 -24.75 21.16 -12.72
N VAL A 562 -25.44 21.84 -11.81
CA VAL A 562 -26.03 23.17 -12.08
C VAL A 562 -24.94 24.21 -12.38
N ILE A 563 -23.85 24.23 -11.61
CA ILE A 563 -22.73 25.16 -11.83
C ILE A 563 -22.06 24.91 -13.19
N GLU A 564 -21.76 23.65 -13.52
CA GLU A 564 -21.16 23.27 -14.79
C GLU A 564 -22.10 23.58 -15.97
N SER A 565 -23.40 23.32 -15.82
CA SER A 565 -24.43 23.70 -16.79
C SER A 565 -24.51 25.21 -17.00
N CYS A 566 -24.37 26.03 -15.95
CA CYS A 566 -24.32 27.49 -16.08
C CYS A 566 -23.13 27.97 -16.90
N VAL A 567 -21.95 27.37 -16.70
CA VAL A 567 -20.76 27.67 -17.50
C VAL A 567 -20.94 27.22 -18.95
N HIS A 568 -21.49 26.03 -19.17
CA HIS A 568 -21.77 25.51 -20.52
C HIS A 568 -22.78 26.38 -21.27
N PHE A 569 -23.89 26.74 -20.62
CA PHE A 569 -24.91 27.64 -21.15
C PHE A 569 -24.30 28.99 -21.54
N HIS A 570 -23.46 29.57 -20.68
CA HIS A 570 -22.80 30.84 -20.97
C HIS A 570 -21.94 30.76 -22.25
N ASN A 571 -21.12 29.71 -22.36
CA ASN A 571 -20.25 29.51 -23.52
C ASN A 571 -21.05 29.31 -24.81
N MET A 572 -22.04 28.42 -24.79
CA MET A 572 -22.90 28.14 -25.95
C MET A 572 -23.75 29.35 -26.34
N ALA A 573 -24.27 30.10 -25.36
CA ALA A 573 -25.01 31.33 -25.60
C ALA A 573 -24.13 32.39 -26.27
N CYS A 574 -22.86 32.53 -25.84
CA CYS A 574 -21.90 33.42 -26.49
C CYS A 574 -21.58 32.98 -27.92
N GLU A 575 -21.47 31.67 -28.19
CA GLU A 575 -21.24 31.13 -29.52
C GLU A 575 -22.42 31.37 -30.47
N LEU A 576 -23.63 31.06 -30.02
CA LEU A 576 -24.87 31.33 -30.78
C LEU A 576 -25.00 32.83 -31.05
N TYR A 577 -24.74 33.68 -30.05
CA TYR A 577 -24.76 35.13 -30.23
C TYR A 577 -23.75 35.59 -31.29
N ARG A 578 -22.51 35.08 -31.27
CA ARG A 578 -21.50 35.37 -32.30
C ARG A 578 -21.93 34.86 -33.68
N ALA A 579 -22.58 33.70 -33.75
CA ALA A 579 -23.09 33.16 -35.00
C ALA A 579 -24.17 34.06 -35.62
N SER A 580 -25.02 34.71 -34.81
CA SER A 580 -26.02 35.66 -35.31
C SER A 580 -25.44 36.95 -35.90
N GLN A 581 -24.15 37.25 -35.64
CA GLN A 581 -23.46 38.41 -36.23
C GLN A 581 -22.89 38.13 -37.64
N LYS A 582 -22.98 36.89 -38.14
CA LYS A 582 -22.52 36.54 -39.50
C LYS A 582 -23.61 36.85 -40.53
N ASN A 583 -23.23 37.46 -41.66
CA ASN A 583 -24.16 37.71 -42.76
C ASN A 583 -24.67 36.37 -43.33
N GLY A 584 -25.99 36.21 -43.41
CA GLY A 584 -26.64 35.03 -43.98
C GLY A 584 -26.84 33.84 -43.03
N PHE A 585 -26.81 34.05 -41.71
CA PHE A 585 -27.08 32.97 -40.75
C PHE A 585 -28.52 32.45 -40.85
N ASP A 586 -28.71 31.14 -40.64
CA ASP A 586 -30.01 30.51 -40.62
C ASP A 586 -30.78 30.88 -39.33
N LYS A 587 -31.87 31.63 -39.50
CA LYS A 587 -32.71 32.11 -38.40
C LYS A 587 -33.46 30.99 -37.69
N LEU A 588 -33.87 29.96 -38.42
CA LEU A 588 -34.64 28.84 -37.88
C LEU A 588 -33.73 27.94 -37.05
N ASP A 589 -32.52 27.68 -37.55
CA ASP A 589 -31.49 26.91 -36.82
C ASP A 589 -31.06 27.66 -35.55
N TYR A 590 -30.78 28.97 -35.65
CA TYR A 590 -30.47 29.81 -34.48
C TYR A 590 -31.57 29.76 -33.41
N ALA A 591 -32.83 29.96 -33.79
CA ALA A 591 -33.95 29.94 -32.85
C ALA A 591 -34.16 28.55 -32.21
N THR A 592 -33.94 27.48 -32.99
CA THR A 592 -34.07 26.10 -32.51
C THR A 592 -32.97 25.76 -31.49
N ASN A 593 -31.72 26.09 -31.80
CA ASN A 593 -30.59 25.85 -30.90
C ASN A 593 -30.70 26.67 -29.61
N TRP A 594 -31.17 27.92 -29.71
CA TRP A 594 -31.41 28.77 -28.53
C TRP A 594 -32.51 28.21 -27.63
N ARG A 595 -33.61 27.71 -28.22
CA ARG A 595 -34.71 27.07 -27.49
C ARG A 595 -34.25 25.80 -26.76
N ASN A 596 -33.47 24.94 -27.43
CA ASN A 596 -32.96 23.71 -26.84
C ASN A 596 -32.00 24.01 -25.68
N LEU A 597 -31.08 24.97 -25.87
CA LEU A 597 -30.15 25.38 -24.83
C LEU A 597 -30.84 25.92 -23.56
N LEU A 598 -31.94 26.65 -23.72
CA LEU A 598 -32.77 27.12 -22.59
C LEU A 598 -33.54 25.97 -21.92
N ALA A 599 -34.06 25.01 -22.70
CA ALA A 599 -34.77 23.85 -22.16
C ALA A 599 -33.83 22.97 -21.31
N ASP A 600 -32.64 22.69 -21.80
CA ASP A 600 -31.64 21.87 -21.10
C ASP A 600 -31.25 22.48 -19.75
N MET A 601 -31.05 23.81 -19.70
CA MET A 601 -30.78 24.54 -18.45
C MET A 601 -31.93 24.40 -17.45
N ILE A 602 -33.17 24.56 -17.93
CA ILE A 602 -34.36 24.48 -17.08
C ILE A 602 -34.51 23.08 -16.50
N ASP A 603 -34.27 22.03 -17.29
CA ASP A 603 -34.43 20.64 -16.85
C ASP A 603 -33.40 20.26 -15.79
N ILE A 604 -32.14 20.68 -15.95
CA ILE A 604 -31.08 20.47 -14.94
C ILE A 604 -31.42 21.21 -13.64
N GLN A 605 -31.89 22.46 -13.73
CA GLN A 605 -32.28 23.24 -12.54
C GLN A 605 -33.51 22.66 -11.84
N LYS A 606 -34.50 22.15 -12.58
CA LYS A 606 -35.67 21.48 -12.01
C LYS A 606 -35.30 20.19 -11.29
N ALA A 607 -34.41 19.38 -11.87
CA ALA A 607 -33.93 18.16 -11.24
C ALA A 607 -33.18 18.45 -9.93
N ALA A 608 -32.34 19.49 -9.92
CA ALA A 608 -31.64 19.93 -8.72
C ALA A 608 -32.59 20.47 -7.65
N LEU A 609 -33.60 21.25 -8.04
CA LEU A 609 -34.62 21.77 -7.13
C LEU A 609 -35.42 20.64 -6.47
N LEU A 610 -35.77 19.60 -7.22
CA LEU A 610 -36.51 18.45 -6.70
C LEU A 610 -35.71 17.72 -5.60
N LYS A 611 -34.43 17.45 -5.84
CA LYS A 611 -33.52 16.86 -4.84
C LYS A 611 -33.33 17.75 -3.62
N ALA A 612 -33.21 19.06 -3.82
CA ALA A 612 -33.09 20.02 -2.72
C ALA A 612 -34.35 20.02 -1.84
N ASN A 613 -35.54 19.97 -2.46
CA ASN A 613 -36.81 19.90 -1.72
C ASN A 613 -36.95 18.58 -0.95
N GLU A 614 -36.57 17.44 -1.54
CA GLU A 614 -36.57 16.14 -0.85
C GLU A 614 -35.68 16.14 0.38
N PHE A 615 -34.51 16.77 0.29
CA PHE A 615 -33.61 16.90 1.44
C PHE A 615 -34.11 17.85 2.51
N CYS A 616 -34.66 19.01 2.13
CA CYS A 616 -35.27 19.93 3.08
C CYS A 616 -36.41 19.24 3.84
N ASN A 617 -37.29 18.51 3.15
CA ASN A 617 -38.37 17.74 3.78
C ASN A 617 -37.82 16.67 4.74
N THR A 618 -36.68 16.05 4.42
CA THR A 618 -36.05 15.04 5.28
C THR A 618 -35.41 15.66 6.51
N LEU A 619 -34.83 16.86 6.40
CA LEU A 619 -34.29 17.61 7.53
C LEU A 619 -35.40 18.17 8.43
N GLU A 620 -36.48 18.68 7.85
CA GLU A 620 -37.64 19.21 8.58
C GLU A 620 -38.43 18.10 9.29
N GLY A 621 -38.48 16.88 8.74
CA GLY A 621 -39.03 15.72 9.43
C GLY A 621 -38.12 15.10 10.50
N SER A 622 -36.89 15.63 10.67
CA SER A 622 -35.89 15.15 11.64
C SER A 622 -35.67 16.08 12.83
N LEU A 623 -36.25 17.30 12.78
CA LEU A 623 -36.37 18.26 13.89
C LEU A 623 -37.71 18.06 14.60
#